data_AF-A0A6M3X808-F1
#
_entry.id   AF-A0A6M3X808-F1
#
_cell.length_a   1.000
_cell.length_b   1.000
_cell.length_c   1.000
_cell.angle_alpha   90.00
_cell.angle_beta   90.00
_cell.angle_gamma   90.00
#
_symmetry.space_group_name_H-M   'P 1'
#
loop_
_entity.id
_entity.type
_entity.pdbx_description
1 polymer ?
#
loop_
_entity_poly.entity_id
_entity_poly.type
_entity_poly.pdbx_seq_one_letter_code
_entity_poly.pdbx_strand_id
1 'polypeptide(L)'
;MSEWLDEPSREEFEHAGYRCLILRNPELGCLCGYTGVQKGHPCYGKGYEYIPYDDLLPVEVHGGLTFSSVGDGKKWPTGYWWLGFDCAHAWDLVPYMQELIAPLEPYMQELTAPLGHRVIYKNFQYVRQETKKLADQVAMLEFIDWEFCWVWPLLLPVRAVRRIWNGKYRNRNR
;
A
#
# COMPACT_ATOMS: atom_id res chain seq x y z
N MET A 1 -11.40 -18.24 -20.91
CA MET A 1 -11.08 -16.84 -21.21
C MET A 1 -10.42 -16.27 -19.98
N SER A 2 -9.31 -15.57 -20.15
CA SER A 2 -8.53 -15.05 -19.04
C SER A 2 -9.15 -13.77 -18.50
N GLU A 3 -9.48 -13.76 -17.20
CA GLU A 3 -10.25 -12.69 -16.53
C GLU A 3 -9.68 -11.28 -16.74
N TRP A 4 -8.35 -11.14 -16.80
CA TRP A 4 -7.66 -9.84 -16.96
C TRP A 4 -7.87 -9.16 -18.32
N LEU A 5 -8.41 -9.85 -19.33
CA LEU A 5 -8.66 -9.27 -20.66
C LEU A 5 -9.93 -8.41 -20.69
N ASP A 6 -10.91 -8.74 -19.85
CA ASP A 6 -12.22 -8.08 -19.81
C ASP A 6 -12.28 -6.97 -18.75
N GLU A 7 -11.23 -6.83 -17.95
CA GLU A 7 -11.14 -5.88 -16.85
C GLU A 7 -10.54 -4.53 -17.29
N PRO A 8 -10.96 -3.41 -16.67
CA PRO A 8 -10.33 -2.12 -16.89
C PRO A 8 -8.86 -2.13 -16.44
N SER A 9 -8.04 -1.30 -17.10
CA SER A 9 -6.63 -1.11 -16.75
C SER A 9 -6.39 0.04 -15.78
N ARG A 10 -7.42 0.86 -15.51
CA ARG A 10 -7.36 2.01 -14.59
C ARG A 10 -8.73 2.28 -14.00
N GLU A 11 -8.77 2.57 -12.71
CA GLU A 11 -9.91 3.22 -12.07
C GLU A 11 -9.44 4.16 -10.98
N GLU A 12 -10.06 5.34 -10.91
CA GLU A 12 -9.91 6.29 -9.81
C GLU A 12 -11.20 6.34 -9.01
N PHE A 13 -11.08 6.31 -7.69
CA PHE A 13 -12.22 6.40 -6.78
C PHE A 13 -11.80 7.04 -5.47
N GLU A 14 -12.76 7.31 -4.58
CA GLU A 14 -12.47 7.84 -3.25
C GLU A 14 -12.95 6.85 -2.18
N HIS A 15 -12.18 6.76 -1.09
CA HIS A 15 -12.53 5.96 0.08
C HIS A 15 -11.89 6.53 1.34
N ALA A 16 -12.61 6.51 2.47
CA ALA A 16 -12.16 7.08 3.75
C ALA A 16 -11.67 8.55 3.68
N GLY A 17 -12.13 9.32 2.68
CA GLY A 17 -11.67 10.70 2.42
C GLY A 17 -10.36 10.81 1.61
N TYR A 18 -9.81 9.68 1.16
CA TYR A 18 -8.58 9.60 0.38
C TYR A 18 -8.85 9.21 -1.07
N ARG A 19 -8.01 9.75 -1.97
CA ARG A 19 -8.02 9.32 -3.37
C ARG A 19 -7.37 7.95 -3.51
N CYS A 20 -8.06 7.07 -4.21
CA CYS A 20 -7.63 5.72 -4.49
C CYS A 20 -7.48 5.54 -6.00
N LEU A 21 -6.50 4.75 -6.40
CA LEU A 21 -6.19 4.49 -7.79
C LEU A 21 -5.82 3.02 -7.95
N ILE A 22 -6.39 2.39 -8.97
CA ILE A 22 -5.97 1.07 -9.45
C ILE A 22 -5.33 1.25 -10.81
N LEU A 23 -4.17 0.65 -11.03
CA LEU A 23 -3.49 0.63 -12.33
C LEU A 23 -3.02 -0.78 -12.67
N ARG A 24 -3.21 -1.17 -13.93
CA ARG A 24 -2.58 -2.35 -14.51
C ARG A 24 -1.15 -2.02 -14.91
N ASN A 25 -0.20 -2.84 -14.48
CA ASN A 25 1.18 -2.76 -14.93
C ASN A 25 1.24 -3.19 -16.41
N PRO A 26 1.69 -2.32 -17.34
CA PRO A 26 1.73 -2.65 -18.76
C PRO A 26 2.79 -3.69 -19.13
N GLU A 27 3.78 -3.93 -18.29
CA GLU A 27 4.86 -4.90 -18.53
C GLU A 27 4.53 -6.29 -17.99
N LEU A 28 3.82 -6.35 -16.86
CA LEU A 28 3.52 -7.61 -16.16
C LEU A 28 2.05 -8.05 -16.28
N GLY A 29 1.14 -7.12 -16.60
CA GLY A 29 -0.30 -7.35 -16.69
C GLY A 29 -1.01 -7.46 -15.32
N CYS A 30 -0.27 -7.49 -14.21
CA CYS A 30 -0.83 -7.48 -12.86
C CYS A 30 -1.45 -6.13 -12.50
N LEU A 31 -2.38 -6.14 -11.55
CA LEU A 31 -2.99 -4.93 -11.00
C LEU A 31 -2.21 -4.43 -9.78
N CYS A 32 -2.21 -3.12 -9.59
CA CYS A 32 -1.61 -2.44 -8.45
C CYS A 32 -2.63 -1.50 -7.83
N GLY A 33 -2.63 -1.39 -6.50
CA GLY A 33 -3.50 -0.50 -5.74
C GLY A 33 -2.71 0.63 -5.09
N TYR A 34 -3.28 1.84 -5.10
CA TYR A 34 -2.65 3.03 -4.56
C TYR A 34 -3.62 3.92 -3.80
N THR A 35 -3.13 4.54 -2.73
CA THR A 35 -3.84 5.56 -1.94
C THR A 35 -2.99 6.83 -1.88
N GLY A 36 -3.57 7.96 -2.26
CA GLY A 36 -2.92 9.26 -2.29
C GLY A 36 -3.20 10.05 -1.01
N VAL A 37 -2.14 10.47 -0.31
CA VAL A 37 -2.20 11.34 0.87
C VAL A 37 -1.77 12.76 0.55
N GLN A 38 -2.41 13.74 1.17
CA GLN A 38 -2.09 15.15 0.95
C GLN A 38 -0.94 15.64 1.86
N LYS A 39 -0.39 16.80 1.51
CA LYS A 39 0.64 17.46 2.33
C LYS A 39 0.06 17.77 3.72
N GLY A 40 0.70 17.25 4.76
CA GLY A 40 0.22 17.35 6.14
C GLY A 40 -0.02 15.98 6.78
N HIS A 41 -0.30 14.96 5.96
CA HIS A 41 -0.43 13.58 6.42
C HIS A 41 0.92 13.02 6.93
N PRO A 42 0.95 12.21 8.01
CA PRO A 42 2.19 11.67 8.59
C PRO A 42 3.03 10.86 7.59
N CYS A 43 2.38 10.14 6.67
CA CYS A 43 3.06 9.34 5.64
C CYS A 43 3.54 10.17 4.43
N TYR A 44 3.23 11.47 4.35
CA TYR A 44 3.62 12.29 3.20
C TYR A 44 5.14 12.43 3.11
N GLY A 45 5.72 12.10 1.96
CA GLY A 45 7.16 12.20 1.72
C GLY A 45 7.99 11.09 2.39
N LYS A 46 7.35 10.00 2.84
CA LYS A 46 8.02 8.85 3.46
C LYS A 46 8.14 7.69 2.50
N GLY A 47 9.26 6.98 2.49
CA GLY A 47 9.38 5.72 1.76
C GLY A 47 8.43 4.66 2.33
N TYR A 48 8.07 3.66 1.52
CA TYR A 48 7.16 2.59 1.96
C TYR A 48 7.77 1.74 3.09
N GLU A 49 9.10 1.70 3.23
CA GLU A 49 9.81 1.02 4.32
C GLU A 49 9.76 1.78 5.66
N TYR A 50 9.35 3.05 5.65
CA TYR A 50 9.43 3.94 6.81
C TYR A 50 8.09 4.63 7.07
N ILE A 51 7.05 3.83 7.26
CA ILE A 51 5.74 4.32 7.66
C ILE A 51 5.74 4.69 9.16
N PRO A 52 5.21 5.86 9.55
CA PRO A 52 5.06 6.21 10.95
C PRO A 52 4.21 5.20 11.70
N TYR A 53 4.62 4.87 12.93
CA TYR A 53 3.91 3.93 13.81
C TYR A 53 3.85 2.48 13.31
N ASP A 54 4.68 2.08 12.34
CA ASP A 54 4.72 0.72 11.80
C ASP A 54 4.92 -0.35 12.90
N ASP A 55 5.74 -0.08 13.92
CA ASP A 55 5.93 -0.96 15.08
C ASP A 55 4.65 -1.20 15.91
N LEU A 56 3.66 -0.31 15.81
CA LEU A 56 2.40 -0.35 16.57
C LEU A 56 1.23 -0.79 15.70
N LEU A 57 1.19 -0.31 14.45
CA LEU A 57 0.13 -0.51 13.48
C LEU A 57 0.74 -0.67 12.09
N PRO A 58 1.28 -1.86 11.79
CA PRO A 58 1.88 -2.11 10.49
C PRO A 58 0.81 -2.03 9.40
N VAL A 59 1.20 -1.51 8.23
CA VAL A 59 0.28 -1.45 7.09
C VAL A 59 0.15 -2.84 6.48
N GLU A 60 -0.98 -3.48 6.74
CA GLU A 60 -1.29 -4.82 6.27
C GLU A 60 -2.19 -4.76 5.04
N VAL A 61 -1.59 -4.84 3.86
CA VAL A 61 -2.27 -5.04 2.58
C VAL A 61 -1.64 -6.22 1.85
N HIS A 62 -2.14 -6.56 0.67
CA HIS A 62 -1.60 -7.62 -0.17
C HIS A 62 -0.07 -7.53 -0.33
N GLY A 63 0.65 -8.38 0.41
CA GLY A 63 2.12 -8.42 0.44
C GLY A 63 2.80 -7.24 1.15
N GLY A 64 2.04 -6.27 1.64
CA GLY A 64 2.55 -5.01 2.20
C GLY A 64 2.73 -3.92 1.15
N LEU A 65 3.33 -2.80 1.56
CA LEU A 65 3.59 -1.68 0.65
C LEU A 65 4.84 -1.94 -0.20
N THR A 66 4.73 -1.68 -1.49
CA THR A 66 5.84 -1.80 -2.46
C THR A 66 6.10 -0.51 -3.23
N PHE A 67 5.26 0.52 -3.01
CA PHE A 67 5.38 1.81 -3.68
C PHE A 67 5.16 2.98 -2.73
N SER A 68 6.00 4.01 -2.89
CA SER A 68 5.80 5.30 -2.24
C SER A 68 6.49 6.42 -3.03
N SER A 69 5.72 7.35 -3.60
CA SER A 69 6.29 8.47 -4.36
C SER A 69 5.32 9.63 -4.58
N VAL A 70 5.84 10.77 -5.02
CA VAL A 70 5.04 11.92 -5.47
C VAL A 70 4.32 11.62 -6.79
N GLY A 71 3.10 12.14 -6.93
CA GLY A 71 2.35 12.03 -8.19
C GLY A 71 3.06 12.70 -9.36
N ASP A 72 3.20 11.98 -10.48
CA ASP A 72 3.88 12.43 -11.70
C ASP A 72 2.96 13.18 -12.69
N GLY A 73 1.66 13.26 -12.40
CA GLY A 73 0.63 13.86 -13.26
C GLY A 73 0.25 13.02 -14.47
N LYS A 74 0.85 11.85 -14.66
CA LYS A 74 0.56 10.94 -15.78
C LYS A 74 -0.12 9.68 -15.27
N LYS A 75 0.62 8.86 -14.54
CA LYS A 75 0.09 7.65 -13.89
C LYS A 75 -0.64 8.04 -12.62
N TRP A 76 0.01 8.86 -11.80
CA TRP A 76 -0.49 9.27 -10.50
C TRP A 76 -0.79 10.78 -10.49
N PRO A 77 -2.04 11.19 -10.22
CA PRO A 77 -2.40 12.61 -10.13
C PRO A 77 -1.47 13.41 -9.19
N THR A 78 -1.12 14.64 -9.60
CA THR A 78 -0.29 15.55 -8.81
C THR A 78 -1.03 16.05 -7.58
N GLY A 79 -0.27 16.59 -6.61
CA GLY A 79 -0.83 17.12 -5.34
C GLY A 79 -0.95 16.08 -4.22
N TYR A 80 -0.59 14.82 -4.50
CA TYR A 80 -0.62 13.73 -3.55
C TYR A 80 0.73 13.02 -3.47
N TRP A 81 1.01 12.45 -2.30
CA TRP A 81 2.02 11.43 -2.10
C TRP A 81 1.31 10.06 -2.12
N TRP A 82 1.69 9.20 -3.04
CA TRP A 82 1.01 7.94 -3.30
C TRP A 82 1.73 6.80 -2.61
N LEU A 83 1.00 6.06 -1.80
CA LEU A 83 1.41 4.78 -1.22
C LEU A 83 0.71 3.66 -2.00
N GLY A 84 1.36 2.52 -2.21
CA GLY A 84 0.71 1.43 -2.92
C GLY A 84 1.40 0.07 -2.80
N PHE A 85 0.75 -0.91 -3.41
CA PHE A 85 1.16 -2.31 -3.49
C PHE A 85 0.92 -2.84 -4.91
N ASP A 86 1.64 -3.89 -5.30
CA ASP A 86 1.45 -4.60 -6.56
C ASP A 86 0.95 -6.03 -6.32
N CYS A 87 0.32 -6.65 -7.33
CA CYS A 87 -0.09 -8.06 -7.28
C CYS A 87 0.83 -8.94 -8.13
N ALA A 88 2.14 -8.80 -7.95
CA ALA A 88 3.16 -9.68 -8.52
C ALA A 88 4.04 -10.31 -7.42
N HIS A 89 3.41 -10.68 -6.29
CA HIS A 89 4.08 -11.38 -5.20
C HIS A 89 4.25 -12.87 -5.50
N ALA A 90 4.99 -13.56 -4.63
CA ALA A 90 5.05 -15.00 -4.66
C ALA A 90 3.63 -15.58 -4.61
N TRP A 91 3.34 -16.51 -5.52
CA TRP A 91 2.02 -17.16 -5.68
C TRP A 91 0.92 -16.31 -6.31
N ASP A 92 1.22 -15.11 -6.80
CA ASP A 92 0.30 -14.41 -7.69
C ASP A 92 0.43 -14.90 -9.13
N LEU A 93 -0.70 -15.01 -9.81
CA LEU A 93 -0.69 -15.17 -11.26
C LEU A 93 -0.35 -13.82 -11.89
N VAL A 94 0.80 -13.76 -12.57
CA VAL A 94 1.22 -12.60 -13.35
C VAL A 94 0.86 -12.82 -14.82
N PRO A 95 -0.16 -12.11 -15.36
CA PRO A 95 -0.74 -12.42 -16.67
C PRO A 95 0.28 -12.53 -17.82
N TYR A 96 1.19 -11.55 -17.93
CA TYR A 96 2.11 -11.51 -19.07
C TYR A 96 3.33 -12.41 -18.90
N MET A 97 3.48 -13.03 -17.73
CA MET A 97 4.46 -14.09 -17.52
C MET A 97 3.84 -15.49 -17.71
N GLN A 98 2.52 -15.62 -17.85
CA GLN A 98 1.86 -16.92 -17.89
C GLN A 98 2.43 -17.84 -18.98
N GLU A 99 2.60 -17.34 -20.20
CA GLU A 99 3.15 -18.14 -21.31
C GLU A 99 4.60 -18.58 -21.07
N LEU A 100 5.39 -17.74 -20.38
CA LEU A 100 6.78 -18.06 -20.03
C LEU A 100 6.86 -19.14 -18.95
N ILE A 101 5.93 -19.14 -17.99
CA ILE A 101 5.94 -20.05 -16.84
C ILE A 101 5.15 -21.35 -17.13
N ALA A 102 4.26 -21.36 -18.14
CA ALA A 102 3.43 -22.51 -18.49
C ALA A 102 4.21 -23.85 -18.65
N PRO A 103 5.41 -23.88 -19.28
CA PRO A 103 6.20 -25.12 -19.37
C PRO A 103 6.71 -25.63 -18.01
N LEU A 104 6.84 -24.73 -17.02
CA LEU A 104 7.32 -25.02 -15.67
C LEU A 104 6.18 -25.29 -14.68
N GLU A 105 4.93 -25.04 -15.07
CA GLU A 105 3.76 -25.15 -14.20
C GLU A 105 3.63 -26.52 -13.52
N PRO A 106 3.82 -27.68 -14.21
CA PRO A 106 3.72 -28.99 -13.55
C PRO A 106 4.78 -29.19 -12.46
N TYR A 107 6.01 -28.71 -12.69
CA TYR A 107 7.11 -28.81 -11.72
C TYR A 107 6.90 -27.86 -10.53
N MET A 108 6.45 -26.63 -10.81
CA MET A 108 6.12 -25.66 -9.77
C MET A 108 4.96 -26.17 -8.91
N GLN A 109 3.94 -26.79 -9.51
CA GLN A 109 2.81 -27.38 -8.79
C GLN A 109 3.25 -28.55 -7.90
N GLU A 110 4.13 -29.42 -8.38
CA GLU A 110 4.68 -30.53 -7.58
C GLU A 110 5.48 -30.02 -6.37
N LEU A 111 6.34 -29.01 -6.59
CA LEU A 111 7.17 -28.43 -5.52
C LEU A 111 6.33 -27.70 -4.45
N THR A 112 5.16 -27.17 -4.83
CA THR A 112 4.36 -26.27 -3.99
C THR A 112 3.11 -26.91 -3.43
N ALA A 113 2.69 -28.06 -3.96
CA ALA A 113 1.59 -28.87 -3.45
C ALA A 113 1.71 -29.18 -1.93
N PRO A 114 2.89 -29.51 -1.37
CA PRO A 114 3.04 -29.72 0.07
C PRO A 114 2.84 -28.44 0.91
N LEU A 115 3.06 -27.27 0.31
CA LEU A 115 2.87 -25.97 0.95
C LEU A 115 1.42 -25.47 0.82
N GLY A 116 0.59 -26.14 0.01
CA GLY A 116 -0.81 -25.76 -0.21
C GLY A 116 -1.00 -24.45 -0.99
N HIS A 117 0.07 -23.87 -1.53
CA HIS A 117 -0.01 -22.62 -2.27
C HIS A 117 -0.57 -22.82 -3.67
N ARG A 118 -1.56 -22.00 -4.03
CA ARG A 118 -2.13 -21.95 -5.38
C ARG A 118 -1.79 -20.61 -6.01
N VAL A 119 -1.39 -20.65 -7.28
CA VAL A 119 -1.17 -19.46 -8.09
C VAL A 119 -2.53 -18.85 -8.43
N ILE A 120 -2.80 -17.63 -7.96
CA ILE A 120 -4.13 -16.99 -8.08
C ILE A 120 -3.98 -15.61 -8.69
N TYR A 121 -4.81 -15.31 -9.70
CA TYR A 121 -4.91 -13.96 -10.24
C TYR A 121 -5.64 -13.04 -9.26
N LYS A 122 -5.05 -11.88 -8.97
CA LYS A 122 -5.67 -10.84 -8.14
C LYS A 122 -6.46 -9.91 -9.04
N ASN A 123 -7.74 -10.22 -9.13
CA ASN A 123 -8.69 -9.52 -9.98
C ASN A 123 -9.00 -8.10 -9.46
N PHE A 124 -9.74 -7.36 -10.28
CA PHE A 124 -10.04 -5.96 -10.02
C PHE A 124 -10.81 -5.74 -8.71
N GLN A 125 -11.76 -6.63 -8.39
CA GLN A 125 -12.51 -6.57 -7.14
C GLN A 125 -11.60 -6.76 -5.92
N TYR A 126 -10.68 -7.72 -5.97
CA TYR A 126 -9.72 -7.97 -4.91
C TYR A 126 -8.82 -6.74 -4.69
N VAL A 127 -8.20 -6.21 -5.76
CA VAL A 127 -7.32 -5.04 -5.65
C VAL A 127 -8.08 -3.81 -5.13
N ARG A 128 -9.34 -3.64 -5.51
CA ARG A 128 -10.19 -2.57 -4.97
C ARG A 128 -10.42 -2.71 -3.47
N GLN A 129 -10.66 -3.92 -2.97
CA GLN A 129 -10.85 -4.17 -1.54
C GLN A 129 -9.56 -3.90 -0.75
N GLU A 130 -8.41 -4.36 -1.26
CA GLU A 130 -7.11 -4.10 -0.64
C GLU A 130 -6.73 -2.61 -0.67
N THR A 131 -7.08 -1.89 -1.75
CA THR A 131 -6.87 -0.44 -1.83
C THR A 131 -7.76 0.32 -0.83
N LYS A 132 -9.00 -0.13 -0.62
CA LYS A 132 -9.86 0.42 0.43
C LYS A 132 -9.26 0.18 1.83
N LYS A 133 -8.80 -1.05 2.08
CA LYS A 133 -8.10 -1.42 3.32
C LYS A 133 -6.86 -0.55 3.56
N LEU A 134 -6.12 -0.21 2.50
CA LEU A 134 -5.00 0.73 2.58
C LEU A 134 -5.49 2.11 3.01
N ALA A 135 -6.53 2.64 2.38
CA ALA A 135 -7.09 3.96 2.70
C ALA A 135 -7.60 4.04 4.15
N ASP A 136 -8.26 3.00 4.65
CA ASP A 136 -8.71 2.92 6.04
C ASP A 136 -7.53 2.97 7.03
N GLN A 137 -6.45 2.24 6.75
CA GLN A 137 -5.26 2.23 7.60
C GLN A 137 -4.53 3.58 7.57
N VAL A 138 -4.42 4.19 6.39
CA VAL A 138 -3.88 5.55 6.23
C VAL A 138 -4.68 6.56 7.05
N ALA A 139 -6.02 6.51 6.99
CA ALA A 139 -6.89 7.36 7.80
C ALA A 139 -6.67 7.16 9.31
N MET A 140 -6.47 5.91 9.74
CA MET A 140 -6.15 5.60 11.13
C MET A 140 -4.81 6.19 11.58
N LEU A 141 -3.78 6.15 10.72
CA LEU A 141 -2.48 6.75 11.02
C LEU A 141 -2.57 8.27 11.17
N GLU A 142 -3.38 8.94 10.35
CA GLU A 142 -3.66 10.37 10.51
C GLU A 142 -4.30 10.67 11.86
N PHE A 143 -5.34 9.91 12.23
CA PHE A 143 -6.03 10.05 13.51
C PHE A 143 -5.07 9.87 14.70
N ILE A 144 -4.21 8.85 14.64
CA ILE A 144 -3.23 8.57 15.69
C ILE A 144 -2.18 9.67 15.79
N ASP A 145 -1.62 10.12 14.67
CA ASP A 145 -0.67 11.24 14.71
C ASP A 145 -1.32 12.48 15.31
N TRP A 146 -2.59 12.71 15.00
CA TRP A 146 -3.35 13.81 15.57
C TRP A 146 -3.55 13.67 17.09
N GLU A 147 -4.07 12.54 17.57
CA GLU A 147 -4.28 12.26 19.00
C GLU A 147 -2.97 12.37 19.80
N PHE A 148 -1.88 11.76 19.32
CA PHE A 148 -0.58 11.78 20.00
C PHE A 148 0.11 13.13 19.95
N CYS A 149 -0.02 13.89 18.87
CA CYS A 149 0.65 15.19 18.75
C CYS A 149 -0.14 16.33 19.40
N TRP A 150 -1.47 16.26 19.41
CA TRP A 150 -2.31 17.39 19.80
C TRP A 150 -3.11 17.15 21.07
N VAL A 151 -3.67 15.96 21.27
CA VAL A 151 -4.56 15.70 22.42
C VAL A 151 -3.76 15.28 23.64
N TRP A 152 -2.94 14.23 23.52
CA TRP A 152 -2.24 13.66 24.67
C TRP A 152 -1.26 14.61 25.36
N PRO A 153 -0.47 15.43 24.64
CA PRO A 153 0.43 16.39 25.27
C PRO A 153 -0.32 17.45 26.10
N LEU A 154 -1.56 17.79 25.74
CA LEU A 154 -2.37 18.72 26.53
C LEU A 154 -2.93 18.08 27.80
N LEU A 155 -3.07 16.75 27.83
CA LEU A 155 -3.54 15.99 28.99
C LEU A 155 -2.40 15.55 29.93
N LEU A 156 -1.15 15.59 29.47
CA LEU A 156 0.01 15.19 30.27
C LEU A 156 0.55 16.35 31.13
N PRO A 157 1.07 16.08 32.34
CA PRO A 157 1.79 17.08 33.12
C PRO A 157 2.96 17.66 32.31
N VAL A 158 3.16 18.98 32.36
CA VAL A 158 4.12 19.76 31.54
C VAL A 158 5.53 19.14 31.45
N ARG A 159 5.99 18.45 32.50
CA ARG A 159 7.29 17.77 32.53
C ARG A 159 7.40 16.55 31.60
N ALA A 160 6.30 15.83 31.38
CA ALA A 160 6.24 14.68 30.47
C ALA A 160 6.23 15.10 28.99
N VAL A 161 5.52 16.19 28.67
CA VAL A 161 5.41 16.76 27.32
C VAL A 161 6.77 17.13 26.73
N ARG A 162 7.64 17.79 27.52
CA ARG A 162 9.00 18.16 27.08
C ARG A 162 9.86 16.95 26.68
N ARG A 163 9.65 15.78 27.29
CA ARG A 163 10.45 14.58 27.03
C ARG A 163 10.05 13.90 25.71
N ILE A 164 8.76 13.87 25.40
CA ILE A 164 8.22 13.33 24.12
C ILE A 164 8.67 14.20 22.94
N TRP A 165 8.58 15.52 23.09
CA TRP A 165 8.95 16.47 22.02
C TRP A 165 10.45 16.40 21.68
N ASN A 166 11.32 16.28 22.70
CA ASN A 166 12.76 16.16 22.51
C ASN A 166 13.19 14.78 21.93
N GLY A 167 12.37 13.74 22.11
CA GLY A 167 12.62 12.40 21.56
C GLY A 167 12.34 12.32 20.06
N LYS A 168 11.19 12.85 19.59
CA LYS A 168 10.81 12.85 18.16
C LYS A 168 11.78 13.67 17.27
N TYR A 169 12.39 14.74 17.79
CA TYR A 169 13.35 15.55 17.03
C TYR A 169 14.75 14.94 16.91
N ARG A 170 15.18 14.09 17.87
CA ARG A 170 16.49 13.41 17.78
C ARG A 170 16.53 12.30 16.72
N ASN A 171 15.39 11.71 16.36
CA ASN A 171 15.32 10.64 15.36
C ASN A 171 14.98 11.11 13.94
N ARG A 172 14.65 12.39 13.72
CA ARG A 172 14.38 12.94 12.37
C ARG A 172 15.63 13.44 11.63
N ASN A 173 16.80 13.47 12.29
CA ASN A 173 18.08 13.96 11.74
C ASN A 173 19.16 12.86 11.62
N ARG A 174 18.76 11.60 11.45
CA ARG A 174 19.66 10.50 11.11
C ARG A 174 19.19 9.81 9.85
#